data_AF-A0A2N9F3K4-F1
#
_entry.id   AF-A0A2N9F3K4-F1
#
_cell.length_a   1.000
_cell.length_b   1.000
_cell.length_c   1.000
_cell.angle_alpha   90.00
_cell.angle_beta   90.00
_cell.angle_gamma   90.00
#
_symmetry.space_group_name_H-M   'P 1'
#
loop_
_entity.id
_entity.type
_entity.pdbx_description
1 polymer ?
#
loop_
_entity_poly.entity_id
_entity_poly.type
_entity_poly.pdbx_seq_one_letter_code
_entity_poly.pdbx_strand_id
1 'polypeptide(L)'
;MLELTWVCMCTGVDVPLSSLKKYIPTIWDQSLVGSSIWAVSDGKSGIWREAELESWDDKLALGQVVFRDDGNSAKLGVDAITLSEYTQASDEEESDSSSEQFDSSDYEEDDSLGIGFLESSTQQRGIQTETAIFAKWENHTRGIASKMMANMGYREGMGLGLSGQGMLDPITVKVLPPKQSLDHALESHEDEETNKKQGKKRSRGGKRKRDKKFAALTRAAKEEEELRPDVFSLINNQLAMHSEALSGGSGKKQQNKGSGEKNKVDRRALVAYDDEVKDLRMRVEKLEEMVHRNRNEKVVYEAAMRKLNETRKTLAEAEATHASASSAVVSREKEKRWLKF
;
A
#
# COMPACT_ATOMS: atom_id res chain seq x y z
N MET A 1 38.86 0.54 -5.13
CA MET A 1 38.51 -0.36 -4.00
C MET A 1 37.76 -1.50 -4.65
N LEU A 2 38.43 -2.64 -4.84
CA LEU A 2 37.84 -3.82 -5.48
C LEU A 2 37.06 -4.56 -4.40
N GLU A 3 35.73 -4.58 -4.49
CA GLU A 3 34.91 -5.43 -3.64
C GLU A 3 35.17 -6.89 -4.04
N LEU A 4 35.88 -7.61 -3.17
CA LEU A 4 36.01 -9.05 -3.22
C LEU A 4 34.69 -9.65 -2.74
N THR A 5 33.80 -9.97 -3.67
CA THR A 5 32.67 -10.86 -3.41
C THR A 5 33.23 -12.27 -3.18
N TRP A 6 33.28 -12.68 -1.91
CA TRP A 6 33.59 -14.06 -1.54
C TRP A 6 32.42 -14.95 -1.97
N VAL A 7 32.57 -15.64 -3.10
CA VAL A 7 31.66 -16.73 -3.48
C VAL A 7 32.10 -17.96 -2.68
N CYS A 8 31.42 -18.24 -1.57
CA CYS A 8 31.61 -19.48 -0.83
C CYS A 8 30.96 -20.63 -1.62
N MET A 9 31.76 -21.39 -2.37
CA MET A 9 31.30 -22.63 -3.02
C MET A 9 31.51 -23.79 -2.06
N CYS A 10 30.54 -24.72 -1.99
CA CYS A 10 30.65 -25.92 -1.17
C CYS A 10 31.86 -26.76 -1.64
N THR A 11 32.78 -27.09 -0.73
CA THR A 11 33.98 -27.89 -1.03
C THR A 11 33.76 -29.40 -0.96
N GLY A 12 32.49 -29.84 -0.89
CA GLY A 12 32.13 -31.23 -0.60
C GLY A 12 32.34 -31.59 0.87
N VAL A 13 31.92 -32.80 1.26
CA VAL A 13 32.10 -33.37 2.59
C VAL A 13 32.73 -34.75 2.44
N ASP A 14 33.75 -35.04 3.24
CA ASP A 14 34.37 -36.36 3.29
C ASP A 14 33.47 -37.32 4.08
N VAL A 15 33.00 -38.39 3.43
CA VAL A 15 32.11 -39.39 4.03
C VAL A 15 32.79 -40.77 3.98
N PRO A 16 32.81 -41.54 5.09
CA PRO A 16 33.33 -42.90 5.09
C PRO A 16 32.57 -43.80 4.10
N LEU A 17 33.29 -44.71 3.42
CA LEU A 17 32.67 -45.61 2.43
C LEU A 17 31.57 -46.51 3.03
N SER A 18 31.65 -46.81 4.33
CA SER A 18 30.62 -47.57 5.05
C SER A 18 29.28 -46.84 5.18
N SER A 19 29.29 -45.51 5.11
CA SER A 19 28.10 -44.65 5.26
C SER A 19 27.41 -44.38 3.92
N LEU A 20 28.02 -44.77 2.79
CA LEU A 20 27.43 -44.58 1.47
C LEU A 20 26.31 -45.60 1.24
N LYS A 21 25.08 -45.09 1.12
CA LYS A 21 23.90 -45.87 0.71
C LYS A 21 23.80 -45.89 -0.82
N LYS A 22 23.20 -46.95 -1.38
CA LYS A 22 22.91 -46.99 -2.83
C LYS A 22 21.91 -45.90 -3.16
N TYR A 23 22.17 -45.15 -4.22
CA TYR A 23 21.24 -44.15 -4.72
C TYR A 23 19.97 -44.84 -5.23
N ILE A 24 18.81 -44.41 -4.72
CA ILE A 24 17.50 -44.87 -5.15
C ILE A 24 16.89 -43.72 -5.97
N PRO A 25 16.76 -43.87 -7.30
CA PRO A 25 16.12 -42.84 -8.11
C PRO A 25 14.63 -42.74 -7.77
N THR A 26 14.11 -41.52 -7.76
CA THR A 26 12.68 -41.29 -7.62
C THR A 26 11.95 -41.79 -8.86
N ILE A 27 10.93 -42.63 -8.66
CA ILE A 27 10.06 -43.11 -9.73
C ILE A 27 8.95 -42.06 -9.92
N TRP A 28 8.90 -41.48 -11.12
CA TRP A 28 7.94 -40.44 -11.46
C TRP A 28 6.76 -41.03 -12.23
N ASP A 29 5.56 -40.78 -11.73
CA ASP A 29 4.30 -41.27 -12.29
C ASP A 29 3.25 -40.14 -12.30
N GLN A 30 2.16 -40.32 -13.06
CA GLN A 30 1.01 -39.39 -13.08
C GLN A 30 0.35 -39.19 -11.70
N SER A 31 0.51 -40.13 -10.76
CA SER A 31 -0.01 -40.02 -9.40
C SER A 31 0.68 -38.92 -8.57
N LEU A 32 1.89 -38.51 -8.95
CA LEU A 32 2.67 -37.49 -8.26
C LEU A 32 2.35 -36.07 -8.74
N VAL A 33 1.45 -35.92 -9.72
CA VAL A 33 0.98 -34.62 -10.20
C VAL A 33 0.29 -33.87 -9.04
N GLY A 34 0.72 -32.63 -8.82
CA GLY A 34 0.33 -31.77 -7.68
C GLY A 34 1.30 -31.81 -6.50
N SER A 35 2.33 -32.67 -6.52
CA SER A 35 3.33 -32.74 -5.46
C SER A 35 4.30 -31.54 -5.50
N SER A 36 4.75 -31.10 -4.32
CA SER A 36 5.83 -30.10 -4.21
C SER A 36 7.19 -30.77 -4.47
N ILE A 37 7.90 -30.25 -5.45
CA ILE A 37 9.14 -30.80 -6.01
C ILE A 37 10.20 -29.69 -6.07
N TRP A 38 11.46 -30.09 -6.17
CA TRP A 38 12.53 -29.18 -6.57
C TRP A 38 12.84 -29.40 -8.04
N ALA A 39 12.95 -28.32 -8.79
CA ALA A 39 13.20 -28.32 -10.22
C ALA A 39 14.36 -27.39 -10.58
N VAL A 40 15.19 -27.78 -11.54
CA VAL A 40 16.27 -26.91 -12.05
C VAL A 40 15.66 -25.78 -12.89
N SER A 41 15.89 -24.54 -12.49
CA SER A 41 15.50 -23.38 -13.30
C SER A 41 16.34 -23.33 -14.57
N ASP A 42 15.72 -23.08 -15.72
CA ASP A 42 16.35 -22.93 -17.05
C ASP A 42 17.31 -21.71 -17.14
N GLY A 43 17.61 -21.07 -16.01
CA GLY A 43 18.73 -20.18 -15.86
C GLY A 43 20.07 -20.93 -15.99
N LYS A 44 21.07 -20.29 -16.60
CA LYS A 44 22.47 -20.76 -16.72
C LYS A 44 23.14 -21.10 -15.37
N SER A 45 22.44 -20.95 -14.26
CA SER A 45 22.93 -21.05 -12.90
C SER A 45 22.79 -22.45 -12.29
N GLY A 46 22.04 -23.38 -12.91
CA GLY A 46 21.88 -24.75 -12.39
C GLY A 46 21.27 -24.80 -10.99
N ILE A 47 20.49 -23.79 -10.63
CA ILE A 47 19.89 -23.64 -9.30
C ILE A 47 18.58 -24.41 -9.27
N TRP A 48 18.42 -25.22 -8.24
CA TRP A 48 17.17 -25.90 -7.92
C TRP A 48 16.24 -24.94 -7.18
N ARG A 49 14.99 -24.86 -7.61
CA ARG A 49 13.93 -24.04 -6.99
C ARG A 49 12.71 -24.87 -6.70
N GLU A 50 11.91 -24.43 -5.74
CA GLU A 50 10.65 -25.09 -5.42
C GLU A 50 9.64 -24.91 -6.57
N ALA A 51 9.01 -26.01 -6.94
CA ALA A 51 8.03 -26.10 -8.01
C ALA A 51 6.94 -27.10 -7.67
N GLU A 52 5.83 -27.06 -8.39
CA GLU A 52 4.79 -28.08 -8.36
C GLU A 52 4.80 -28.86 -9.67
N LEU A 53 4.61 -30.19 -9.59
CA LEU A 53 4.48 -31.03 -10.78
C LEU A 53 3.07 -30.87 -11.38
N GLU A 54 2.94 -30.19 -12.51
CA GLU A 54 1.63 -29.92 -13.15
C GLU A 54 1.15 -31.08 -14.02
N SER A 55 2.05 -31.72 -14.75
CA SER A 55 1.73 -32.94 -15.52
C SER A 55 2.97 -33.79 -15.73
N TRP A 56 2.76 -35.09 -15.93
CA TRP A 56 3.82 -36.05 -16.19
C TRP A 56 3.50 -36.85 -17.45
N ASP A 57 4.46 -36.94 -18.37
CA ASP A 57 4.35 -37.77 -19.58
C ASP A 57 5.25 -39.01 -19.46
N ASP A 58 4.65 -40.16 -19.18
CA ASP A 58 5.33 -41.46 -19.02
C ASP A 58 6.11 -41.89 -20.27
N LYS A 59 5.71 -41.44 -21.47
CA LYS A 59 6.33 -41.85 -22.74
C LYS A 59 7.63 -41.10 -23.00
N LEU A 60 7.67 -39.83 -22.58
CA LEU A 60 8.81 -38.95 -22.79
C LEU A 60 9.67 -38.80 -21.53
N ALA A 61 9.20 -39.28 -20.37
CA ALA A 61 9.80 -39.07 -19.05
C ALA A 61 10.06 -37.58 -18.78
N LEU A 62 9.10 -36.74 -19.19
CA LEU A 62 9.14 -35.29 -19.03
C LEU A 62 7.98 -34.84 -18.14
N GLY A 63 8.32 -34.11 -17.08
CA GLY A 63 7.39 -33.42 -16.21
C GLY A 63 7.23 -31.97 -16.61
N GLN A 64 6.00 -31.50 -16.75
CA GLN A 64 5.71 -30.07 -16.76
C GLN A 64 5.66 -29.60 -15.31
N VAL A 65 6.52 -28.65 -14.96
CA VAL A 65 6.65 -28.11 -13.61
C VAL A 65 6.33 -26.62 -13.62
N VAL A 66 5.74 -26.12 -12.54
CA VAL A 66 5.46 -24.70 -12.34
C VAL A 66 6.24 -24.21 -11.13
N PHE A 67 7.14 -23.25 -11.30
CA PHE A 67 7.91 -22.68 -10.20
C PHE A 67 7.02 -21.86 -9.28
N ARG A 68 7.11 -22.08 -7.96
CA ARG A 68 6.30 -21.32 -6.98
C ARG A 68 6.67 -19.83 -6.96
N ASP A 69 7.94 -19.50 -7.20
CA ASP A 69 8.44 -18.12 -7.13
C ASP A 69 7.90 -17.23 -8.27
N ASP A 70 8.09 -17.68 -9.51
CA ASP A 70 7.85 -16.86 -10.71
C ASP A 70 6.52 -17.22 -11.41
N GLY A 71 5.89 -18.34 -11.03
CA GLY A 71 4.77 -18.92 -11.76
C GLY A 71 5.12 -19.42 -13.18
N ASN A 72 6.40 -19.38 -13.55
CA ASN A 72 6.87 -19.84 -14.86
C ASN A 72 6.78 -21.37 -14.94
N SER A 73 6.39 -21.90 -16.11
CA SER A 73 6.36 -23.33 -16.35
C SER A 73 7.52 -23.80 -17.23
N ALA A 74 8.05 -24.97 -16.94
CA ALA A 74 9.13 -25.59 -17.70
C ALA A 74 8.86 -27.09 -17.88
N LYS A 75 9.34 -27.66 -18.98
CA LYS A 75 9.31 -29.10 -19.22
C LYS A 75 10.69 -29.66 -18.93
N LEU A 76 10.80 -30.43 -17.85
CA LEU A 76 12.06 -30.94 -17.35
C LEU A 76 12.04 -32.47 -17.33
N GLY A 77 13.22 -33.06 -17.55
CA GLY A 77 13.41 -34.51 -17.41
C GLY A 77 13.61 -34.93 -15.96
N VAL A 78 13.59 -36.24 -15.72
CA VAL A 78 13.81 -36.88 -14.41
C VAL A 78 15.04 -36.32 -13.67
N ASP A 79 16.15 -36.09 -14.37
CA ASP A 79 17.42 -35.64 -13.77
C ASP A 79 17.39 -34.18 -13.27
N ALA A 80 16.36 -33.42 -13.68
CA ALA A 80 16.19 -32.02 -13.34
C ALA A 80 15.02 -31.78 -12.36
N ILE A 81 14.48 -32.85 -11.76
CA ILE A 81 13.39 -32.81 -10.79
C ILE A 81 13.67 -33.77 -9.62
N THR A 82 13.37 -33.38 -8.38
CA THR A 82 13.44 -34.25 -7.19
C THR A 82 12.29 -33.98 -6.21
N LEU A 83 11.86 -34.98 -5.45
CA LEU A 83 10.82 -34.82 -4.42
C LEU A 83 11.37 -34.03 -3.22
N SER A 84 10.55 -33.12 -2.69
CA SER A 84 10.91 -32.29 -1.52
C SER A 84 11.12 -33.11 -0.24
N GLU A 85 10.45 -34.26 -0.12
CA GLU A 85 10.42 -35.14 1.06
C GLU A 85 11.79 -35.76 1.42
N TYR A 86 12.73 -35.85 0.47
CA TYR A 86 14.08 -36.42 0.73
C TYR A 86 15.02 -35.47 1.49
N THR A 87 14.58 -34.27 1.87
CA THR A 87 15.38 -33.33 2.67
C THR A 87 15.17 -33.52 4.19
N GLN A 88 14.16 -34.30 4.59
CA GLN A 88 13.75 -34.51 5.99
C GLN A 88 13.84 -35.98 6.42
N ALA A 89 14.90 -36.69 6.04
CA ALA A 89 15.15 -38.03 6.57
C ALA A 89 16.65 -38.34 6.60
N SER A 90 17.37 -37.61 7.45
CA SER A 90 18.70 -38.03 7.94
C SER A 90 18.84 -37.60 9.40
N ASP A 91 17.89 -38.01 10.23
CA ASP A 91 18.20 -38.29 11.63
C ASP A 91 17.52 -39.62 11.96
N GLU A 92 18.36 -40.63 12.18
CA GLU A 92 17.95 -42.00 12.42
C GLU A 92 17.45 -42.13 13.87
N GLU A 93 16.25 -42.71 14.02
CA GLU A 93 15.83 -43.62 15.09
C GLU A 93 16.63 -43.56 16.41
N GLU A 94 16.01 -43.08 17.49
CA GLU A 94 16.02 -43.82 18.77
C GLU A 94 14.69 -43.63 19.48
N SER A 95 13.91 -44.70 19.46
CA SER A 95 12.74 -44.91 20.31
C SER A 95 13.23 -45.29 21.70
N ASP A 96 13.13 -44.38 22.68
CA ASP A 96 13.10 -44.77 24.08
C ASP A 96 11.84 -44.21 24.76
N SER A 97 10.93 -45.14 25.01
CA SER A 97 9.74 -44.96 25.81
C SER A 97 10.16 -45.00 27.27
N SER A 98 10.34 -43.84 27.91
CA SER A 98 10.45 -43.74 29.36
C SER A 98 9.30 -42.91 29.91
N SER A 99 8.26 -43.64 30.30
CA SER A 99 7.17 -43.16 31.16
C SER A 99 7.71 -43.07 32.58
N GLU A 100 7.96 -41.88 33.12
CA GLU A 100 7.87 -41.64 34.57
C GLU A 100 7.25 -40.28 34.96
N GLN A 101 6.62 -40.34 36.13
CA GLN A 101 5.65 -39.46 36.75
C GLN A 101 6.12 -38.03 37.06
N PHE A 102 5.20 -37.08 36.86
CA PHE A 102 4.74 -36.02 37.77
C PHE A 102 5.80 -35.24 38.60
N ASP A 103 5.88 -33.92 38.40
CA ASP A 103 5.70 -33.01 39.53
C ASP A 103 4.97 -31.74 39.11
N SER A 104 3.98 -31.43 39.94
CA SER A 104 3.01 -30.35 39.84
C SER A 104 3.61 -29.13 40.54
N SER A 105 3.76 -28.02 39.83
CA SER A 105 3.91 -26.72 40.47
C SER A 105 2.77 -25.78 40.11
N ASP A 106 1.81 -25.79 41.02
CA ASP A 106 0.78 -24.82 41.35
C ASP A 106 1.24 -23.35 41.17
N TYR A 107 0.55 -22.63 40.29
CA TYR A 107 0.48 -21.16 40.32
C TYR A 107 -0.93 -20.73 39.91
N GLU A 108 -1.80 -20.71 40.92
CA GLU A 108 -2.84 -19.71 41.18
C GLU A 108 -3.66 -19.22 39.97
N GLU A 109 -4.86 -19.78 39.91
CA GLU A 109 -6.04 -19.27 39.24
C GLU A 109 -6.43 -17.89 39.82
N ASP A 110 -5.96 -16.81 39.20
CA ASP A 110 -6.48 -15.46 39.46
C ASP A 110 -7.65 -15.16 38.51
N ASP A 111 -8.84 -15.45 39.03
CA ASP A 111 -10.13 -15.08 38.46
C ASP A 111 -10.29 -13.54 38.48
N SER A 112 -9.84 -12.89 37.41
CA SER A 112 -10.19 -11.50 37.11
C SER A 112 -11.32 -11.44 36.09
N LEU A 113 -12.53 -11.67 36.60
CA LEU A 113 -13.80 -11.24 36.03
C LEU A 113 -13.75 -9.75 35.62
N GLY A 114 -13.75 -9.46 34.31
CA GLY A 114 -14.00 -8.10 33.84
C GLY A 114 -13.48 -7.75 32.46
N ILE A 115 -14.11 -8.28 31.40
CA ILE A 115 -14.48 -7.57 30.16
C ILE A 115 -15.04 -8.62 29.19
N GLY A 116 -16.33 -8.49 28.85
CA GLY A 116 -17.02 -9.35 27.91
C GLY A 116 -16.42 -9.23 26.50
N PHE A 117 -15.50 -10.14 26.17
CA PHE A 117 -14.93 -10.27 24.84
C PHE A 117 -15.04 -11.72 24.36
N LEU A 118 -16.21 -12.04 23.83
CA LEU A 118 -16.50 -13.05 22.81
C LEU A 118 -15.66 -14.35 22.89
N GLU A 119 -16.03 -15.19 23.85
CA GLU A 119 -15.61 -16.59 24.01
C GLU A 119 -16.18 -17.53 22.93
N SER A 120 -16.19 -17.10 21.66
CA SER A 120 -16.82 -17.87 20.57
C SER A 120 -15.96 -17.99 19.30
N SER A 121 -14.69 -17.55 19.32
CA SER A 121 -13.78 -17.75 18.18
C SER A 121 -12.46 -18.46 18.52
N THR A 122 -12.16 -18.66 19.80
CA THR A 122 -10.90 -19.28 20.25
C THR A 122 -10.92 -20.81 20.23
N GLN A 123 -12.10 -21.44 20.17
CA GLN A 123 -12.21 -22.91 20.16
C GLN A 123 -11.95 -23.56 18.79
N GLN A 124 -11.78 -22.77 17.71
CA GLN A 124 -11.56 -23.28 16.34
C GLN A 124 -10.08 -23.26 15.89
N ARG A 125 -9.17 -22.67 16.68
CA ARG A 125 -7.73 -22.69 16.39
C ARG A 125 -7.03 -23.22 17.62
N GLY A 126 -6.58 -24.47 17.54
CA GLY A 126 -5.81 -25.13 18.58
C GLY A 126 -4.65 -24.25 19.07
N ILE A 127 -4.23 -24.50 20.31
CA ILE A 127 -3.06 -23.89 20.96
C ILE A 127 -1.92 -23.94 19.95
N GLN A 128 -1.56 -22.80 19.35
CA GLN A 128 -0.45 -22.74 18.41
C GLN A 128 0.84 -22.85 19.22
N THR A 129 1.29 -24.09 19.42
CA THR A 129 2.61 -24.41 20.01
C THR A 129 3.74 -23.72 19.25
N GLU A 130 3.56 -23.55 17.94
CA GLU A 130 4.55 -22.94 17.03
C GLU A 130 4.82 -21.45 17.35
N THR A 131 3.82 -20.69 17.78
CA THR A 131 4.04 -19.26 18.13
C THR A 131 4.76 -19.09 19.46
N ALA A 132 4.73 -20.09 20.33
CA ALA A 132 5.52 -20.10 21.56
C ALA A 132 7.02 -20.35 21.27
N ILE A 133 7.35 -21.16 20.26
CA ILE A 133 8.74 -21.43 19.84
C ILE A 133 9.37 -20.19 19.19
N PHE A 134 8.61 -19.48 18.35
CA PHE A 134 9.03 -18.20 17.75
C PHE A 134 9.24 -17.09 18.79
N ALA A 135 8.58 -17.18 19.96
CA ALA A 135 8.61 -16.17 21.01
C ALA A 135 9.84 -16.26 21.94
N LYS A 136 10.97 -16.84 21.49
CA LYS A 136 12.21 -16.92 22.30
C LYS A 136 12.72 -15.56 22.82
N TRP A 137 12.35 -14.46 22.15
CA TRP A 137 12.62 -13.09 22.56
C TRP A 137 11.71 -12.60 23.71
N GLU A 138 10.59 -13.27 23.96
CA GLU A 138 9.63 -13.01 25.05
C GLU A 138 9.87 -13.86 26.29
N ASN A 139 11.00 -14.56 26.42
CA ASN A 139 11.30 -15.40 27.60
C ASN A 139 11.23 -14.63 28.94
N HIS A 140 11.38 -13.31 28.91
CA HIS A 140 11.31 -12.43 30.09
C HIS A 140 10.01 -11.60 30.17
N THR A 141 9.05 -11.83 29.27
CA THR A 141 7.73 -11.17 29.28
C THR A 141 6.62 -12.21 29.37
N ARG A 142 5.39 -11.78 29.71
CA ARG A 142 4.25 -12.68 29.89
C ARG A 142 3.66 -13.20 28.56
N GLY A 143 4.44 -13.26 27.48
CA GLY A 143 3.98 -13.71 26.16
C GLY A 143 2.85 -12.87 25.56
N ILE A 144 2.77 -11.58 25.91
CA ILE A 144 1.64 -10.74 25.51
C ILE A 144 1.68 -10.45 24.01
N ALA A 145 2.86 -10.21 23.43
CA ALA A 145 2.93 -9.91 22.00
C ALA A 145 2.87 -11.18 21.14
N SER A 146 3.36 -12.33 21.59
CA SER A 146 3.07 -13.62 20.92
C SER A 146 1.59 -13.95 20.91
N LYS A 147 0.88 -13.72 22.02
CA LYS A 147 -0.58 -13.85 22.07
C LYS A 147 -1.27 -12.88 21.11
N MET A 148 -0.80 -11.64 21.02
CA MET A 148 -1.32 -10.65 20.08
C MET A 148 -1.07 -11.06 18.62
N MET A 149 0.14 -11.51 18.29
CA MET A 149 0.49 -11.98 16.95
C MET A 149 -0.38 -13.17 16.53
N ALA A 150 -0.54 -14.17 17.41
CA ALA A 150 -1.40 -15.32 17.16
C ALA A 150 -2.86 -14.89 16.92
N ASN A 151 -3.38 -13.95 17.71
CA ASN A 151 -4.74 -13.42 17.54
C ASN A 151 -4.91 -12.61 16.23
N MET A 152 -3.85 -11.92 15.80
CA MET A 152 -3.80 -11.23 14.51
C MET A 152 -3.60 -12.20 13.32
N GLY A 153 -3.50 -13.51 13.59
CA GLY A 153 -3.41 -14.56 12.57
C GLY A 153 -1.99 -14.93 12.15
N TYR A 154 -0.97 -14.55 12.94
CA TYR A 154 0.40 -15.01 12.71
C TYR A 154 0.48 -16.54 12.76
N ARG A 155 1.17 -17.12 11.77
CA ARG A 155 1.53 -18.53 11.69
C ARG A 155 2.97 -18.58 11.23
N GLU A 156 3.77 -19.48 11.78
CA GLU A 156 5.15 -19.65 11.33
C GLU A 156 5.20 -19.94 9.83
N GLY A 157 6.08 -19.23 9.11
CA GLY A 157 6.18 -19.31 7.65
C GLY A 157 5.05 -18.61 6.87
N MET A 158 4.12 -17.90 7.53
CA MET A 158 3.12 -17.05 6.87
C MET A 158 3.14 -15.61 7.41
N GLY A 159 2.69 -14.68 6.58
CA GLY A 159 2.56 -13.29 6.97
C GLY A 159 1.56 -13.06 8.10
N LEU A 160 1.70 -11.94 8.81
CA LEU A 160 0.70 -11.49 9.76
C LEU A 160 -0.66 -11.22 9.06
N GLY A 161 -1.75 -11.80 9.56
CA GLY A 161 -3.10 -11.60 9.07
C GLY A 161 -3.94 -12.87 9.10
N LEU A 162 -5.27 -12.74 9.16
CA LEU A 162 -6.20 -13.89 9.27
C LEU A 162 -5.99 -14.96 8.18
N SER A 163 -5.62 -14.52 6.97
CA SER A 163 -5.34 -15.33 5.78
C SER A 163 -3.84 -15.49 5.47
N GLY A 164 -2.93 -15.04 6.33
CA GLY A 164 -1.50 -15.07 6.05
C GLY A 164 -1.01 -14.01 5.05
N GLN A 165 -1.81 -12.96 4.79
CA GLN A 165 -1.54 -11.92 3.78
C GLN A 165 -0.31 -11.04 4.10
N GLY A 166 0.17 -11.03 5.34
CA GLY A 166 1.33 -10.22 5.72
C GLY A 166 2.57 -10.55 4.90
N MET A 167 3.51 -9.62 4.87
CA MET A 167 4.77 -9.83 4.18
C MET A 167 5.72 -10.64 5.06
N LEU A 168 6.24 -11.74 4.51
CA LEU A 168 7.28 -12.57 5.15
C LEU A 168 8.66 -11.96 4.96
N ASP A 169 8.90 -11.43 3.77
CA ASP A 169 10.21 -10.92 3.40
C ASP A 169 10.48 -9.57 4.07
N PRO A 170 11.69 -9.37 4.62
CA PRO A 170 12.08 -8.07 5.14
C PRO A 170 11.97 -6.99 4.06
N ILE A 171 11.44 -5.82 4.43
CA ILE A 171 11.41 -4.66 3.53
C ILE A 171 12.85 -4.29 3.18
N THR A 172 13.19 -4.39 1.90
CA THR A 172 14.52 -4.02 1.42
C THR A 172 14.69 -2.50 1.51
N VAL A 173 15.67 -2.06 2.30
CA VAL A 173 16.00 -0.64 2.44
C VAL A 173 17.03 -0.26 1.38
N LYS A 174 16.67 0.64 0.47
CA LYS A 174 17.62 1.25 -0.47
C LYS A 174 18.24 2.48 0.18
N VAL A 175 19.53 2.42 0.50
CA VAL A 175 20.27 3.58 1.03
C VAL A 175 20.54 4.56 -0.11
N LEU A 176 20.00 5.77 0.00
CA LEU A 176 20.28 6.85 -0.93
C LEU A 176 21.67 7.46 -0.64
N PRO A 177 22.38 7.96 -1.67
CA PRO A 177 23.61 8.70 -1.47
C PRO A 177 23.37 9.94 -0.59
N PRO A 178 24.41 10.39 0.14
CA PRO A 178 24.28 11.52 1.06
C PRO A 178 23.83 12.79 0.31
N LYS A 179 22.95 13.58 0.94
CA LYS A 179 22.32 14.82 0.43
C LYS A 179 21.22 14.65 -0.63
N GLN A 180 20.69 13.43 -0.81
CA GLN A 180 19.54 13.20 -1.68
C GLN A 180 18.26 12.98 -0.84
N SER A 181 17.17 13.67 -1.18
CA SER A 181 15.87 13.51 -0.49
C SER A 181 15.14 12.25 -0.98
N LEU A 182 14.17 11.80 -0.19
CA LEU A 182 13.29 10.68 -0.54
C LEU A 182 12.49 10.94 -1.83
N ASP A 183 12.23 12.21 -2.16
CA ASP A 183 11.52 12.61 -3.38
C ASP A 183 12.22 12.11 -4.64
N HIS A 184 13.56 12.09 -4.65
CA HIS A 184 14.33 11.59 -5.79
C HIS A 184 14.22 10.06 -5.94
N ALA A 185 13.99 9.32 -4.86
CA ALA A 185 13.78 7.88 -4.94
C ALA A 185 12.46 7.56 -5.64
N LEU A 186 11.41 8.34 -5.36
CA LEU A 186 10.09 8.20 -5.98
C LEU A 186 10.14 8.54 -7.48
N GLU A 187 10.75 9.69 -7.84
CA GLU A 187 10.89 10.10 -9.24
C GLU A 187 11.67 9.05 -10.07
N SER A 188 12.73 8.48 -9.50
CA SER A 188 13.51 7.45 -10.20
C SER A 188 12.74 6.14 -10.45
N HIS A 189 11.73 5.84 -9.62
CA HIS A 189 10.85 4.68 -9.83
C HIS A 189 9.85 4.95 -10.97
N GLU A 190 9.31 6.17 -11.05
CA GLU A 190 8.42 6.58 -12.14
C GLU A 190 9.16 6.63 -13.49
N ASP A 191 10.40 7.13 -13.49
CA ASP A 191 11.26 7.14 -14.68
C ASP A 191 11.60 5.73 -15.16
N GLU A 192 11.93 4.78 -14.27
CA GLU A 192 12.21 3.38 -14.64
C GLU A 192 10.98 2.65 -15.22
N GLU A 193 9.78 2.89 -14.69
CA GLU A 193 8.54 2.31 -15.25
C GLU A 193 8.17 2.90 -16.61
N THR A 194 8.39 4.19 -16.82
CA THR A 194 8.07 4.86 -18.10
C THR A 194 9.10 4.57 -19.20
N ASN A 195 10.37 4.36 -18.84
CA ASN A 195 11.46 4.13 -19.80
C ASN A 195 11.47 2.70 -20.38
N LYS A 196 10.89 1.71 -19.67
CA LYS A 196 10.69 0.34 -20.19
C LYS A 196 9.72 0.29 -21.40
N LYS A 197 8.86 1.29 -21.60
CA LYS A 197 7.88 1.34 -22.70
C LYS A 197 8.34 2.10 -23.94
N GLN A 198 9.50 2.77 -23.93
CA GLN A 198 9.95 3.56 -25.08
C GLN A 198 11.21 2.95 -25.72
N GLY A 199 10.99 1.98 -26.61
CA GLY A 199 12.02 1.49 -27.53
C GLY A 199 12.72 2.65 -28.25
N LYS A 200 14.05 2.69 -28.13
CA LYS A 200 14.95 3.71 -28.69
C LYS A 200 14.75 3.91 -30.20
N LYS A 201 13.87 4.82 -30.62
CA LYS A 201 13.87 5.33 -31.99
C LYS A 201 14.92 6.44 -32.12
N ARG A 202 16.01 6.12 -32.81
CA ARG A 202 17.09 7.04 -33.21
C ARG A 202 16.55 8.08 -34.20
N SER A 203 15.91 9.13 -33.70
CA SER A 203 15.57 10.33 -34.48
C SER A 203 16.77 11.27 -34.48
N ARG A 204 17.58 11.20 -35.55
CA ARG A 204 18.68 12.13 -35.80
C ARG A 204 18.09 13.45 -36.26
N GLY A 205 18.21 14.49 -35.44
CA GLY A 205 17.81 15.86 -35.77
C GLY A 205 16.47 16.27 -35.16
N GLY A 206 16.51 17.14 -34.13
CA GLY A 206 15.32 17.75 -33.54
C GLY A 206 15.22 17.68 -32.01
N LYS A 207 16.10 16.90 -31.36
CA LYS A 207 16.10 16.72 -29.89
C LYS A 207 16.05 18.05 -29.13
N ARG A 208 16.92 19.01 -29.45
CA ARG A 208 16.92 20.36 -28.83
C ARG A 208 15.59 21.14 -28.94
N LYS A 209 14.84 21.01 -30.05
CA LYS A 209 13.54 21.71 -30.20
C LYS A 209 12.42 21.00 -29.43
N ARG A 210 12.45 19.67 -29.35
CA ARG A 210 11.48 18.91 -28.54
C ARG A 210 11.74 19.11 -27.05
N ASP A 211 12.98 18.97 -26.61
CA ASP A 211 13.36 19.16 -25.21
C ASP A 211 13.04 20.58 -24.72
N LYS A 212 13.24 21.62 -25.56
CA LYS A 212 12.84 22.99 -25.24
C LYS A 212 11.32 23.17 -25.08
N LYS A 213 10.52 22.43 -25.86
CA LYS A 213 9.05 22.44 -25.73
C LYS A 213 8.59 21.69 -24.50
N PHE A 214 9.15 20.51 -24.22
CA PHE A 214 8.83 19.74 -23.01
C PHE A 214 9.22 20.51 -21.75
N ALA A 215 10.42 21.09 -21.69
CA ALA A 215 10.84 21.91 -20.55
C ALA A 215 9.95 23.16 -20.36
N ALA A 216 9.46 23.77 -21.45
CA ALA A 216 8.52 24.88 -21.36
C ALA A 216 7.15 24.44 -20.83
N LEU A 217 6.65 23.27 -21.24
CA LEU A 217 5.40 22.70 -20.73
C LEU A 217 5.52 22.30 -19.26
N THR A 218 6.64 21.68 -18.85
CA THR A 218 6.90 21.35 -17.44
C THR A 218 7.00 22.60 -16.58
N ARG A 219 7.62 23.69 -17.08
CA ARG A 219 7.64 24.97 -16.35
C ARG A 219 6.25 25.62 -16.27
N ALA A 220 5.47 25.58 -17.34
CA ALA A 220 4.10 26.10 -17.32
C ALA A 220 3.18 25.31 -16.38
N ALA A 221 3.35 23.97 -16.30
CA ALA A 221 2.62 23.14 -15.36
C ALA A 221 3.02 23.42 -13.91
N LYS A 222 4.32 23.59 -13.62
CA LYS A 222 4.80 24.00 -12.30
C LYS A 222 4.33 25.40 -11.92
N GLU A 223 4.27 26.33 -12.87
CA GLU A 223 3.73 27.68 -12.64
C GLU A 223 2.21 27.63 -12.38
N GLU A 224 1.46 26.76 -13.06
CA GLU A 224 0.04 26.54 -12.77
C GLU A 224 -0.17 25.90 -11.38
N GLU A 225 0.72 24.99 -10.98
CA GLU A 225 0.70 24.33 -9.67
C GLU A 225 1.10 25.30 -8.55
N GLU A 226 2.11 26.15 -8.75
CA GLU A 226 2.49 27.24 -7.84
C GLU A 226 1.39 28.31 -7.70
N LEU A 227 0.54 28.48 -8.71
CA LEU A 227 -0.65 29.34 -8.64
C LEU A 227 -1.81 28.72 -7.86
N ARG A 228 -1.77 27.41 -7.57
CA ARG A 228 -2.75 26.79 -6.67
C ARG A 228 -2.38 27.16 -5.24
N PRO A 229 -3.33 27.66 -4.43
CA PRO A 229 -3.04 28.02 -3.05
C PRO A 229 -2.69 26.75 -2.26
N ASP A 230 -1.39 26.52 -2.08
CA ASP A 230 -0.81 25.44 -1.27
C ASP A 230 -1.08 25.70 0.23
N VAL A 231 -1.10 24.65 1.06
CA VAL A 231 -1.33 24.73 2.51
C VAL A 231 -0.36 25.72 3.17
N PHE A 232 0.87 25.80 2.67
CA PHE A 232 1.86 26.77 3.13
C PHE A 232 1.58 28.21 2.68
N SER A 233 0.93 28.42 1.54
CA SER A 233 0.46 29.75 1.13
C SER A 233 -0.62 30.28 2.08
N LEU A 234 -1.48 29.40 2.60
CA LEU A 234 -2.49 29.75 3.59
C LEU A 234 -1.86 30.14 4.93
N ILE A 235 -0.84 29.39 5.39
CA ILE A 235 -0.08 29.71 6.60
C ILE A 235 0.68 31.01 6.43
N ASN A 236 1.34 31.23 5.30
CA ASN A 236 2.09 32.44 5.02
C ASN A 236 1.17 33.67 4.94
N ASN A 237 -0.02 33.52 4.37
CA ASN A 237 -1.03 34.58 4.34
C ASN A 237 -1.57 34.87 5.75
N GLN A 238 -1.81 33.84 6.58
CA GLN A 238 -2.26 34.04 7.96
C GLN A 238 -1.17 34.69 8.84
N LEU A 239 0.10 34.34 8.64
CA LEU A 239 1.23 34.97 9.33
C LEU A 239 1.47 36.40 8.85
N ALA A 240 1.33 36.68 7.55
CA ALA A 240 1.40 38.02 6.99
C ALA A 240 0.29 38.93 7.55
N MET A 241 -0.96 38.44 7.59
CA MET A 241 -2.11 39.15 8.16
C MET A 241 -1.92 39.45 9.66
N HIS A 242 -1.26 38.55 10.40
CA HIS A 242 -0.98 38.77 11.82
C HIS A 242 0.21 39.74 12.06
N SER A 243 1.13 39.85 11.11
CA SER A 243 2.21 40.86 11.14
C SER A 243 1.72 42.27 10.81
N GLU A 244 0.78 42.41 9.86
CA GLU A 244 0.16 43.69 9.51
C GLU A 244 -0.77 44.23 10.61
N ALA A 245 -1.41 43.35 11.38
CA ALA A 245 -2.20 43.74 12.55
C ALA A 245 -1.34 44.27 13.72
N LEU A 246 -0.03 43.99 13.73
CA LEU A 246 0.91 44.42 14.77
C LEU A 246 1.87 45.54 14.31
N SER A 247 2.04 45.76 13.01
CA SER A 247 2.82 46.87 12.45
C SER A 247 1.91 47.99 11.93
N GLY A 248 1.47 48.87 12.82
CA GLY A 248 0.85 50.14 12.43
C GLY A 248 1.83 51.01 11.62
N GLY A 249 1.66 51.07 10.30
CA GLY A 249 2.51 51.90 9.44
C GLY A 249 1.99 51.99 8.01
N SER A 250 1.43 53.15 7.66
CA SER A 250 0.88 53.52 6.36
C SER A 250 1.79 53.26 5.15
N GLY A 251 1.26 52.57 4.14
CA GLY A 251 1.89 52.43 2.82
C GLY A 251 0.86 52.53 1.70
N LYS A 252 0.41 53.76 1.40
CA LYS A 252 -0.47 54.11 0.29
C LYS A 252 0.25 53.76 -1.04
N LYS A 253 -0.27 52.80 -1.81
CA LYS A 253 0.11 52.66 -3.23
C LYS A 253 -1.15 52.61 -4.09
N GLN A 254 -1.46 53.77 -4.65
CA GLN A 254 -2.34 53.90 -5.82
C GLN A 254 -1.80 53.02 -6.95
N GLN A 255 -2.64 52.15 -7.48
CA GLN A 255 -2.65 51.89 -8.91
C GLN A 255 -4.05 52.14 -9.45
N ASN A 256 -4.17 53.32 -10.02
CA ASN A 256 -5.23 53.68 -10.94
C ASN A 256 -4.95 52.94 -12.26
N LYS A 257 -5.80 51.98 -12.64
CA LYS A 257 -5.77 51.42 -14.00
C LYS A 257 -7.17 50.96 -14.41
N GLY A 258 -7.76 51.74 -15.32
CA GLY A 258 -8.71 51.25 -16.32
C GLY A 258 -10.15 51.09 -15.86
N SER A 259 -10.88 52.21 -15.83
CA SER A 259 -12.32 52.20 -16.06
C SER A 259 -12.61 51.63 -17.45
N GLY A 260 -13.13 50.40 -17.51
CA GLY A 260 -13.56 49.80 -18.76
C GLY A 260 -14.00 48.35 -18.56
N GLU A 261 -15.31 48.13 -18.66
CA GLU A 261 -15.98 46.83 -18.77
C GLU A 261 -16.41 46.14 -17.46
N LYS A 262 -17.56 46.62 -16.99
CA LYS A 262 -18.48 46.04 -16.01
C LYS A 262 -18.53 44.50 -16.08
N ASN A 263 -18.23 43.85 -14.95
CA ASN A 263 -18.78 42.58 -14.47
C ASN A 263 -19.44 41.70 -15.55
N LYS A 264 -18.63 41.06 -16.39
CA LYS A 264 -19.09 39.85 -17.06
C LYS A 264 -19.02 38.76 -16.01
N VAL A 265 -20.17 38.38 -15.47
CA VAL A 265 -20.30 37.10 -14.75
C VAL A 265 -20.00 36.03 -15.80
N ASP A 266 -18.72 35.68 -15.91
CA ASP A 266 -18.28 34.69 -16.86
C ASP A 266 -18.94 33.36 -16.50
N ARG A 267 -19.23 32.52 -17.49
CA ARG A 267 -19.86 31.20 -17.27
C ARG A 267 -19.12 30.35 -16.21
N ARG A 268 -17.83 30.65 -15.98
CA ARG A 268 -16.99 30.07 -14.92
C ARG A 268 -17.43 30.50 -13.50
N ALA A 269 -17.85 31.74 -13.31
CA ALA A 269 -18.35 32.23 -12.02
C ALA A 269 -19.67 31.54 -11.62
N LEU A 270 -20.54 31.24 -12.58
CA LEU A 270 -21.75 30.44 -12.32
C LEU A 270 -21.41 29.02 -11.82
N VAL A 271 -20.42 28.37 -12.43
CA VAL A 271 -19.97 27.04 -11.99
C VAL A 271 -19.41 27.09 -10.56
N ALA A 272 -18.68 28.15 -10.20
CA ALA A 272 -18.18 28.33 -8.84
C ALA A 272 -19.32 28.46 -7.80
N TYR A 273 -20.39 29.21 -8.13
CA TYR A 273 -21.58 29.30 -7.28
C TYR A 273 -22.33 27.96 -7.20
N ASP A 274 -22.41 27.21 -8.29
CA ASP A 274 -23.02 25.87 -8.30
C ASP A 274 -22.26 24.89 -7.39
N ASP A 275 -20.93 24.91 -7.41
CA ASP A 275 -20.11 24.06 -6.56
C ASP A 275 -20.19 24.47 -5.09
N GLU A 276 -20.25 25.78 -4.79
CA GLU A 276 -20.49 26.28 -3.42
C GLU A 276 -21.85 25.82 -2.88
N VAL A 277 -22.91 25.88 -3.69
CA VAL A 277 -24.25 25.41 -3.30
C VAL A 277 -24.24 23.89 -3.06
N LYS A 278 -23.54 23.10 -3.88
CA LYS A 278 -23.41 21.65 -3.67
C LYS A 278 -22.68 21.34 -2.37
N ASP A 279 -21.58 22.03 -2.09
CA ASP A 279 -20.81 21.86 -0.85
C ASP A 279 -21.66 22.17 0.39
N LEU A 280 -22.45 23.26 0.35
CA LEU A 280 -23.36 23.61 1.43
C LEU A 280 -24.47 22.57 1.62
N ARG A 281 -25.02 22.01 0.53
CA ARG A 281 -26.01 20.93 0.59
C ARG A 281 -25.45 19.67 1.26
N MET A 282 -24.25 19.25 0.88
CA MET A 282 -23.59 18.09 1.52
C MET A 282 -23.33 18.34 3.02
N ARG A 283 -22.94 19.58 3.40
CA ARG A 283 -22.75 19.95 4.81
C ARG A 283 -24.07 19.90 5.60
N VAL A 284 -25.18 20.34 4.99
CA VAL A 284 -26.52 20.26 5.60
C VAL A 284 -26.91 18.80 5.83
N GLU A 285 -26.75 17.93 4.84
CA GLU A 285 -27.06 16.50 4.96
C GLU A 285 -26.25 15.84 6.09
N LYS A 286 -24.94 16.11 6.16
CA LYS A 286 -24.07 15.59 7.23
C LYS A 286 -24.49 16.09 8.62
N LEU A 287 -24.88 17.36 8.73
CA LEU A 287 -25.36 17.93 9.99
C LEU A 287 -26.74 17.39 10.39
N GLU A 288 -27.64 17.16 9.43
CA GLU A 288 -28.92 16.49 9.66
C GLU A 288 -28.73 15.08 10.19
N GLU A 289 -27.79 14.32 9.60
CA GLU A 289 -27.45 12.99 10.04
C GLU A 289 -26.84 13.00 11.46
N MET A 290 -25.99 13.97 11.76
CA MET A 290 -25.42 14.18 13.10
C MET A 290 -26.50 14.52 14.14
N VAL A 291 -27.48 15.35 13.77
CA VAL A 291 -28.64 15.66 14.62
C VAL A 291 -29.50 14.41 14.86
N HIS A 292 -29.70 13.57 13.82
CA HIS A 292 -30.48 12.34 13.94
C HIS A 292 -29.81 11.31 14.86
N ARG A 293 -28.49 11.13 14.75
CA ARG A 293 -27.71 10.21 15.59
C ARG A 293 -27.66 10.66 17.05
N ASN A 294 -27.47 11.96 17.28
CA ASN A 294 -27.22 12.50 18.62
C ASN A 294 -28.49 12.95 19.34
N ARG A 295 -29.68 12.47 18.94
CA ARG A 295 -30.97 12.85 19.55
C ARG A 295 -31.07 12.64 21.06
N ASN A 296 -30.29 11.71 21.60
CA ASN A 296 -30.26 11.37 23.03
C ASN A 296 -29.27 12.25 23.82
N GLU A 297 -28.33 12.91 23.15
CA GLU A 297 -27.29 13.73 23.77
C GLU A 297 -27.63 15.22 23.61
N LYS A 298 -28.33 15.78 24.61
CA LYS A 298 -28.90 17.13 24.53
C LYS A 298 -27.90 18.22 24.13
N VAL A 299 -26.70 18.24 24.72
CA VAL A 299 -25.69 19.27 24.45
C VAL A 299 -25.18 19.20 23.01
N VAL A 300 -24.93 17.99 22.52
CA VAL A 300 -24.43 17.77 21.15
C VAL A 300 -25.53 18.02 20.13
N TYR A 301 -26.75 17.58 20.41
CA TYR A 301 -27.94 17.84 19.61
C TYR A 301 -28.21 19.34 19.43
N GLU A 302 -28.19 20.12 20.51
CA GLU A 302 -28.41 21.56 20.46
C GLU A 302 -27.31 22.29 19.67
N ALA A 303 -26.04 21.88 19.82
CA ALA A 303 -24.93 22.44 19.06
C ALA A 303 -25.01 22.08 17.57
N ALA A 304 -25.35 20.82 17.26
CA ALA A 304 -25.54 20.32 15.90
C ALA A 304 -26.71 21.03 15.21
N MET A 305 -27.83 21.21 15.91
CA MET A 305 -29.01 21.91 15.40
C MET A 305 -28.74 23.39 15.13
N ARG A 306 -28.00 24.08 15.99
CA ARG A 306 -27.58 25.47 15.74
C ARG A 306 -26.75 25.59 14.46
N LYS A 307 -25.73 24.74 14.30
CA LYS A 307 -24.91 24.69 13.07
C LYS A 307 -25.71 24.32 11.83
N LEU A 308 -26.68 23.41 11.96
CA LEU A 308 -27.59 23.03 10.87
C LEU A 308 -28.44 24.22 10.44
N ASN A 309 -28.99 24.99 11.37
CA ASN A 309 -29.79 26.16 11.04
C ASN A 309 -28.95 27.29 10.42
N GLU A 310 -27.74 27.52 10.93
CA GLU A 310 -26.78 28.47 10.34
C GLU A 310 -26.42 28.07 8.91
N THR A 311 -26.08 26.80 8.68
CA THR A 311 -25.71 26.28 7.34
C THR A 311 -26.87 26.29 6.36
N ARG A 312 -28.10 26.00 6.81
CA ARG A 312 -29.31 26.16 5.99
C ARG A 312 -29.55 27.62 5.60
N LYS A 313 -29.29 28.57 6.51
CA LYS A 313 -29.39 30.00 6.21
C LYS A 313 -28.34 30.41 5.17
N THR A 314 -27.09 29.99 5.33
CA THR A 314 -26.04 30.28 4.33
C THR A 314 -26.32 29.63 2.99
N LEU A 315 -26.90 28.42 2.97
CA LEU A 315 -27.34 27.76 1.74
C LEU A 315 -28.40 28.59 1.03
N ALA A 316 -29.41 29.08 1.75
CA ALA A 316 -30.46 29.93 1.17
C ALA A 316 -29.90 31.25 0.61
N GLU A 317 -28.93 31.87 1.31
CA GLU A 317 -28.22 33.05 0.83
C GLU A 317 -27.41 32.75 -0.45
N ALA A 318 -26.64 31.66 -0.46
CA ALA A 318 -25.88 31.21 -1.63
C ALA A 318 -26.79 30.90 -2.82
N GLU A 319 -27.90 30.19 -2.61
CA GLU A 319 -28.89 29.92 -3.66
C GLU A 319 -29.54 31.20 -4.21
N ALA A 320 -29.83 32.18 -3.36
CA ALA A 320 -30.36 33.47 -3.80
C ALA A 320 -29.34 34.28 -4.63
N THR A 321 -28.06 34.26 -4.23
CA THR A 321 -26.99 34.90 -5.01
C THR A 321 -26.78 34.20 -6.35
N HIS A 322 -26.78 32.86 -6.37
CA HIS A 322 -26.70 32.06 -7.59
C HIS A 322 -27.89 32.33 -8.53
N ALA A 323 -29.12 32.35 -8.01
CA ALA A 323 -30.31 32.65 -8.81
C ALA A 323 -30.28 34.08 -9.39
N SER A 324 -29.80 35.05 -8.62
CA SER A 324 -29.62 36.44 -9.07
C SER A 324 -28.54 36.54 -10.16
N ALA A 325 -27.42 35.84 -10.00
CA ALA A 325 -26.34 35.80 -10.98
C ALA A 325 -26.78 35.09 -12.28
N SER A 326 -27.47 33.96 -12.17
CA SER A 326 -28.00 33.20 -13.31
C SER A 326 -29.04 34.00 -14.10
N SER A 327 -30.00 34.64 -13.42
CA SER A 327 -31.00 35.51 -14.08
C SER A 327 -30.35 36.74 -14.75
N ALA A 328 -29.30 37.31 -14.15
CA ALA A 328 -28.52 38.39 -14.76
C ALA A 328 -27.79 37.93 -16.04
N VAL A 329 -27.20 36.74 -16.06
CA VAL A 329 -26.55 36.18 -17.26
C VAL A 329 -27.58 35.90 -18.35
N VAL A 330 -28.71 35.26 -18.00
CA VAL A 330 -29.78 34.92 -18.95
C VAL A 330 -30.41 36.17 -19.56
N SER A 331 -30.66 37.22 -18.76
CA SER A 331 -31.20 38.49 -19.28
C SER A 331 -30.22 39.18 -20.23
N ARG A 332 -28.92 39.17 -19.93
CA ARG A 332 -27.86 39.67 -20.84
C ARG A 332 -27.76 38.88 -22.13
N GLU A 333 -27.89 37.56 -22.07
CA GLU A 333 -27.91 36.71 -23.26
C GLU A 333 -29.13 36.98 -24.14
N LYS A 334 -30.31 37.19 -23.53
CA LYS A 334 -31.52 37.62 -24.23
C LYS A 334 -31.29 38.98 -24.90
N GLU A 335 -30.81 40.00 -24.19
CA GLU A 335 -30.50 41.33 -24.73
C GLU A 335 -29.56 41.26 -25.94
N LYS A 336 -28.48 40.45 -25.86
CA LYS A 336 -27.57 40.21 -26.99
C LYS A 336 -28.24 39.51 -28.18
N ARG A 337 -29.26 38.67 -27.97
CA ARG A 337 -30.03 38.06 -29.06
C ARG A 337 -30.93 39.09 -29.74
N TRP A 338 -31.55 39.99 -29.00
CA TRP A 338 -32.36 41.08 -29.56
C TRP A 338 -31.51 42.06 -30.38
N LEU A 339 -30.29 42.39 -29.92
CA LEU A 339 -29.34 43.27 -30.64
C LEU A 339 -28.73 42.67 -31.92
N LYS A 340 -29.00 41.39 -32.23
CA LYS A 340 -28.53 40.72 -33.45
C LYS A 340 -29.54 40.80 -34.61
N PHE A 341 -30.74 41.32 -34.35
CA PHE A 341 -31.81 41.55 -35.33
C PHE A 341 -32.05 43.05 -35.50
#